data_AF-A0A529MND2-F1
#
_entry.id   AF-A0A529MND2-F1
#
_cell.length_a   1.000
_cell.length_b   1.000
_cell.length_c   1.000
_cell.angle_alpha   90.00
_cell.angle_beta   90.00
_cell.angle_gamma   90.00
#
_symmetry.space_group_name_H-M   'P 1'
#
loop_
_entity.id
_entity.type
_entity.pdbx_description
1 polymer ?
#
loop_
_entity_poly.entity_id
_entity_poly.type
_entity_poly.pdbx_seq_one_letter_code
_entity_poly.pdbx_strand_id
1 'polypeptide(L)'
;TLGLSLARGAQMRPNQFNGILERVRGADNEALVNEVVLRSQSQAEYSPKNIGHFGLNLKRYAHFTSPIRRYADLIVHRGLIAALNLGPGGLTQQEAERLEEVSALISATERRAMAAERDTVDRL
;
A
#
# COMPACT_ATOMS: atom_id res chain seq x y z
N THR A 1 -1.06 -22.20 23.71
CA THR A 1 -0.91 -21.87 22.27
C THR A 1 -2.30 -21.87 21.65
N LEU A 2 -2.64 -20.89 20.80
CA LEU A 2 -4.01 -20.65 20.29
C LEU A 2 -4.57 -21.71 19.31
N GLY A 3 -3.92 -22.86 19.13
CA GLY A 3 -4.38 -23.93 18.20
C GLY A 3 -4.40 -23.56 16.71
N LEU A 4 -4.03 -22.33 16.35
CA LEU A 4 -3.99 -21.84 14.98
C LEU A 4 -2.68 -22.30 14.30
N SER A 5 -2.78 -23.30 13.43
CA SER A 5 -1.66 -23.78 12.61
C SER A 5 -1.52 -22.95 11.34
N LEU A 6 -0.38 -22.27 11.19
CA LEU A 6 0.07 -21.68 9.94
C LEU A 6 1.11 -22.62 9.31
N ALA A 7 0.94 -22.94 8.03
CA ALA A 7 1.91 -23.74 7.29
C ALA A 7 3.25 -23.01 7.23
N ARG A 8 4.22 -23.43 8.06
CA ARG A 8 5.58 -22.86 8.08
C ARG A 8 6.25 -23.11 6.74
N GLY A 9 6.76 -22.06 6.10
CA GLY A 9 7.61 -22.14 4.91
C GLY A 9 6.91 -21.95 3.56
N ALA A 10 5.57 -21.87 3.50
CA ALA A 10 4.88 -21.43 2.29
C ALA A 10 4.88 -19.89 2.20
N GLN A 11 5.04 -19.32 1.00
CA GLN A 11 4.77 -17.91 0.77
C GLN A 11 3.36 -17.58 1.28
N MET A 12 3.30 -16.70 2.28
CA MET A 12 2.04 -16.26 2.88
C MET A 12 1.18 -15.56 1.82
N ARG A 13 -0.10 -15.90 1.77
CA ARG A 13 -1.09 -15.33 0.86
C ARG A 13 -2.17 -14.57 1.65
N PRO A 14 -2.77 -13.51 1.09
CA PRO A 14 -3.77 -12.70 1.80
C PRO A 14 -4.96 -13.51 2.33
N ASN A 15 -5.43 -14.50 1.56
CA ASN A 15 -6.53 -15.37 1.94
C ASN A 15 -6.24 -16.25 3.18
N GLN A 16 -4.97 -16.53 3.51
CA GLN A 16 -4.62 -17.24 4.73
C GLN A 16 -4.83 -16.37 5.97
N PHE A 17 -4.55 -15.06 5.88
CA PHE A 17 -4.86 -14.11 6.94
C PHE A 17 -6.36 -13.95 7.12
N ASN A 18 -7.12 -13.80 6.03
CA ASN A 18 -8.59 -13.74 6.10
C ASN A 18 -9.16 -15.00 6.78
N GLY A 19 -8.63 -16.19 6.48
CA GLY A 19 -9.03 -17.42 7.14
C GLY A 19 -8.73 -17.45 8.64
N ILE A 20 -7.64 -16.80 9.10
CA ILE A 20 -7.35 -16.65 10.53
C ILE A 20 -8.36 -15.71 11.18
N LEU A 21 -8.59 -14.54 10.57
CA LEU A 21 -9.52 -13.53 11.07
C LEU A 21 -10.94 -14.09 11.21
N GLU A 22 -11.41 -14.89 10.24
CA GLU A 22 -12.72 -15.53 10.34
C GLU A 22 -12.80 -16.58 11.45
N ARG A 23 -11.73 -17.32 11.73
CA ARG A 23 -11.74 -18.37 12.78
C ARG A 23 -11.77 -17.80 14.20
N VAL A 24 -11.24 -16.60 14.38
CA VAL A 24 -11.16 -15.95 15.70
C VAL A 24 -12.30 -14.98 15.95
N ARG A 25 -13.18 -14.78 14.96
CA ARG A 25 -14.37 -13.94 15.07
C ARG A 25 -15.27 -14.42 16.22
N GLY A 26 -15.56 -13.53 17.16
CA GLY A 26 -16.37 -13.80 18.35
C GLY A 26 -15.65 -14.56 19.47
N ALA A 27 -14.37 -14.88 19.33
CA ALA A 27 -13.58 -15.53 20.37
C ALA A 27 -12.96 -14.50 21.33
N ASP A 28 -12.69 -14.90 22.58
CA ASP A 28 -12.08 -14.02 23.61
C ASP A 28 -10.75 -13.38 23.16
N ASN A 29 -10.04 -14.02 22.23
CA ASN A 29 -8.75 -13.58 21.71
C ASN A 29 -8.82 -12.85 20.36
N GLU A 30 -10.02 -12.54 19.83
CA GLU A 30 -10.20 -11.89 18.54
C GLU A 30 -9.35 -10.62 18.39
N ALA A 31 -9.46 -9.70 19.36
CA ALA A 31 -8.77 -8.42 19.33
C ALA A 31 -7.24 -8.57 19.25
N LEU A 32 -6.68 -9.46 20.08
CA LEU A 32 -5.25 -9.73 20.09
C LEU A 32 -4.76 -10.31 18.76
N VAL A 33 -5.50 -11.26 18.18
CA VAL A 33 -5.13 -11.88 16.90
C VAL A 33 -5.21 -10.85 15.76
N ASN A 34 -6.25 -10.02 15.74
CA ASN A 34 -6.40 -8.96 14.75
C ASN A 34 -5.22 -7.97 14.81
N GLU A 35 -4.81 -7.57 16.02
CA GLU A 35 -3.66 -6.67 16.23
C GLU A 35 -2.35 -7.30 15.74
N VAL A 36 -2.10 -8.56 16.09
CA VAL A 36 -0.88 -9.28 15.65
C VAL A 36 -0.86 -9.42 14.12
N VAL A 37 -1.99 -9.79 13.51
CA VAL A 37 -2.14 -9.85 12.05
C VAL A 37 -1.82 -8.50 11.42
N LEU A 38 -2.41 -7.41 11.93
CA LEU A 38 -2.18 -6.07 11.40
C LEU A 38 -0.70 -5.66 11.51
N ARG A 39 -0.08 -5.88 12.68
CA ARG A 39 1.33 -5.53 12.91
C ARG A 39 2.34 -6.41 12.18
N SER A 40 1.94 -7.59 11.75
CA SER A 40 2.80 -8.49 10.95
C SER A 40 2.93 -8.07 9.49
N GLN A 41 2.06 -7.17 9.01
CA GLN A 41 2.08 -6.70 7.62
C GLN A 41 3.12 -5.61 7.42
N SER A 42 3.77 -5.63 6.26
CA SER A 42 4.65 -4.54 5.82
C SER A 42 3.85 -3.30 5.46
N GLN A 43 4.45 -2.13 5.66
CA GLN A 43 3.87 -0.87 5.19
C GLN A 43 3.86 -0.83 3.66
N ALA A 44 2.78 -0.31 3.07
CA ALA A 44 2.71 -0.08 1.63
C ALA A 44 3.67 1.04 1.20
N GLU A 45 4.18 0.96 -0.03
CA GLU A 45 5.07 1.97 -0.61
C GLU A 45 4.74 2.22 -2.09
N TYR A 46 5.14 3.39 -2.58
CA TYR A 46 5.10 3.69 -4.01
C TYR A 46 6.36 3.13 -4.68
N SER A 47 6.17 2.38 -5.77
CA SER A 47 7.26 1.83 -6.58
C SER A 47 6.87 1.80 -8.06
N PRO A 48 7.80 2.07 -8.99
CA PRO A 48 7.57 1.83 -10.41
C PRO A 48 7.43 0.33 -10.74
N LYS A 49 7.95 -0.55 -9.88
CA LYS A 49 7.86 -2.01 -10.04
C LYS A 49 6.59 -2.52 -9.36
N ASN A 50 5.70 -3.11 -10.15
CA ASN A 50 4.49 -3.74 -9.61
C ASN A 50 4.80 -5.08 -8.94
N ILE A 51 4.77 -5.11 -7.60
CA ILE A 51 4.87 -6.32 -6.78
C ILE A 51 3.49 -6.83 -6.30
N GLY A 52 2.40 -6.19 -6.74
CA GLY A 52 1.06 -6.42 -6.23
C GLY A 52 0.77 -5.69 -4.92
N HIS A 53 -0.46 -5.81 -4.43
CA HIS A 53 -0.90 -5.20 -3.17
C HIS A 53 -1.48 -6.27 -2.25
N PHE A 54 -0.67 -6.74 -1.29
CA PHE A 54 -1.03 -7.84 -0.39
C PHE A 54 -2.31 -7.59 0.39
N GLY A 55 -2.40 -6.46 1.10
CA GLY A 55 -3.58 -6.13 1.93
C GLY A 55 -4.88 -5.94 1.16
N LEU A 56 -4.83 -5.72 -0.15
CA LEU A 56 -6.01 -5.60 -1.02
C LEU A 56 -6.25 -6.88 -1.83
N ASN A 57 -5.35 -7.86 -1.75
CA ASN A 57 -5.37 -9.07 -2.57
C ASN A 57 -5.44 -8.77 -4.08
N LEU A 58 -4.73 -7.74 -4.55
CA LEU A 58 -4.70 -7.32 -5.96
C LEU A 58 -3.33 -7.56 -6.60
N LYS A 59 -3.31 -8.07 -7.83
CA LYS A 59 -2.07 -8.28 -8.61
C LYS A 59 -1.48 -6.99 -9.18
N ARG A 60 -2.33 -6.00 -9.45
CA ARG A 60 -1.96 -4.69 -10.01
C ARG A 60 -2.80 -3.65 -9.29
N TYR A 61 -2.15 -2.63 -8.74
CA TYR A 61 -2.82 -1.54 -8.06
C TYR A 61 -1.96 -0.28 -8.18
N ALA A 62 -2.61 0.86 -8.37
CA ALA A 62 -2.00 2.17 -8.37
C ALA A 62 -3.01 3.21 -7.87
N HIS A 63 -2.54 4.25 -7.21
CA HIS A 63 -3.37 5.42 -6.91
C HIS A 63 -3.57 6.26 -8.17
N PHE A 64 -4.83 6.66 -8.42
CA PHE A 64 -5.23 7.40 -9.63
C PHE A 64 -6.30 8.47 -9.38
N THR A 65 -7.14 8.30 -8.37
CA THR A 65 -8.38 9.07 -8.17
C THR A 65 -8.22 10.41 -7.45
N SER A 66 -7.01 10.82 -7.07
CA SER A 66 -6.79 12.03 -6.25
C SER A 66 -5.54 12.85 -6.64
N PRO A 67 -5.37 13.24 -7.93
CA PRO A 67 -4.18 13.98 -8.40
C PRO A 67 -3.97 15.35 -7.76
N ILE A 68 -5.02 15.97 -7.20
CA ILE A 68 -4.92 17.26 -6.51
C ILE A 68 -4.11 17.17 -5.20
N ARG A 69 -4.16 16.03 -4.51
CA ARG A 69 -3.60 15.86 -3.16
C ARG A 69 -2.56 14.75 -3.05
N ARG A 70 -2.28 14.02 -4.13
CA ARG A 70 -1.29 12.95 -4.19
C ARG A 70 -0.51 13.03 -5.50
N TYR A 71 0.80 13.22 -5.38
CA TYR A 71 1.68 13.36 -6.54
C TYR A 71 1.78 12.05 -7.35
N ALA A 72 1.63 10.89 -6.71
CA ALA A 72 1.58 9.60 -7.40
C ALA A 72 0.46 9.54 -8.44
N ASP A 73 -0.76 9.98 -8.08
CA ASP A 73 -1.89 10.02 -8.98
C ASP A 73 -1.61 10.95 -10.17
N LEU A 74 -0.98 12.12 -9.94
CA LEU A 74 -0.57 13.03 -11.03
C LEU A 74 0.37 12.33 -12.03
N ILE A 75 1.37 11.59 -11.55
CA ILE A 75 2.28 10.84 -12.41
C ILE A 75 1.52 9.77 -13.21
N VAL A 76 0.57 9.06 -12.60
CA VAL A 76 -0.26 8.08 -13.32
C VAL A 76 -1.11 8.74 -14.40
N HIS A 77 -1.74 9.89 -14.11
CA HIS A 77 -2.49 10.67 -15.11
C HIS A 77 -1.61 11.04 -16.30
N ARG A 78 -0.40 11.57 -16.06
CA ARG A 78 0.56 11.91 -17.12
C ARG A 78 1.02 10.67 -17.90
N GLY A 79 1.21 9.54 -17.22
CA GLY A 79 1.53 8.26 -17.86
C GLY A 79 0.42 7.80 -18.80
N LEU A 80 -0.85 7.93 -18.40
CA LEU A 80 -1.99 7.60 -19.26
C LEU A 80 -2.10 8.52 -20.47
N ILE A 81 -1.86 9.83 -20.30
CA ILE A 81 -1.85 10.78 -21.42
C ILE A 81 -0.81 10.38 -22.46
N ALA A 82 0.41 10.03 -22.02
CA ALA A 82 1.47 9.58 -22.91
C ALA A 82 1.15 8.23 -23.58
N ALA A 83 0.70 7.24 -22.80
CA ALA A 83 0.46 5.88 -23.29
C ALA A 83 -0.73 5.77 -24.25
N LEU A 84 -1.74 6.62 -24.07
CA LEU A 84 -2.98 6.61 -24.85
C LEU A 84 -3.08 7.76 -25.85
N ASN A 85 -2.03 8.59 -25.97
CA ASN A 85 -1.98 9.76 -26.85
C ASN A 85 -3.17 10.73 -26.67
N LEU A 86 -3.48 11.08 -25.43
CA LEU A 86 -4.66 11.90 -25.07
C LEU A 86 -4.41 13.41 -25.19
N GLY A 87 -3.30 13.84 -25.79
CA GLY A 87 -2.92 15.23 -25.97
C GLY A 87 -1.67 15.63 -25.18
N PRO A 88 -1.45 16.94 -24.94
CA PRO A 88 -0.26 17.44 -24.29
C PRO A 88 -0.22 17.08 -22.79
N GLY A 89 0.97 17.16 -22.18
CA GLY A 89 1.15 16.93 -20.74
C GLY A 89 1.47 15.49 -20.34
N GLY A 90 1.72 14.61 -21.31
CA GLY A 90 2.19 13.25 -21.08
C GLY A 90 3.48 13.17 -20.28
N LEU A 91 3.70 12.03 -19.62
CA LEU A 91 4.96 11.71 -18.96
C LEU A 91 6.07 11.54 -20.00
N THR A 92 7.18 12.25 -19.83
CA THR A 92 8.33 12.15 -20.75
C THR A 92 9.24 10.98 -20.38
N GLN A 93 10.10 10.58 -21.31
CA GLN A 93 11.07 9.51 -21.08
C GLN A 93 12.06 9.84 -19.93
N GLN A 94 12.54 11.09 -19.88
CA GLN A 94 13.43 11.55 -18.81
C GLN A 94 12.75 11.52 -17.43
N GLU A 95 11.45 11.82 -17.37
CA GLU A 95 10.69 11.70 -16.11
C GLU A 95 10.41 10.25 -15.74
N ALA A 96 10.17 9.38 -16.73
CA ALA A 96 10.00 7.94 -16.51
C ALA A 96 11.26 7.31 -15.90
N GLU A 97 12.44 7.72 -16.33
CA GLU A 97 13.74 7.27 -15.79
C GLU A 97 13.95 7.67 -14.32
N ARG A 98 13.24 8.69 -13.85
CA ARG A 98 13.31 9.19 -12.47
C ARG A 98 12.26 8.60 -11.53
N LEU A 99 11.42 7.68 -12.01
CA LEU A 99 10.32 7.16 -11.20
C LEU A 99 10.76 6.44 -9.92
N GLU A 100 11.94 5.81 -9.92
CA GLU A 100 12.48 5.15 -8.72
C GLU A 100 12.80 6.18 -7.62
N GLU A 101 13.41 7.32 -7.99
CA GLU A 101 13.69 8.45 -7.09
C GLU A 101 12.38 9.09 -6.61
N VAL A 102 11.48 9.39 -7.55
CA VAL A 102 10.19 10.05 -7.28
C VAL A 102 9.33 9.19 -6.35
N SER A 103 9.24 7.88 -6.57
CA SER A 103 8.41 7.00 -5.74
C SER A 103 8.95 6.88 -4.31
N ALA A 104 10.28 6.87 -4.14
CA ALA A 104 10.92 6.89 -2.84
C ALA A 104 10.62 8.20 -2.09
N LEU A 105 10.68 9.34 -2.79
CA LEU A 105 10.35 10.65 -2.23
C LEU A 105 8.88 10.72 -1.79
N ILE A 106 7.94 10.29 -2.64
CA ILE A 106 6.51 10.26 -2.31
C ILE A 106 6.29 9.42 -1.05
N SER A 107 6.84 8.19 -0.99
CA SER A 107 6.70 7.30 0.17
C SER A 107 7.26 7.92 1.45
N ALA A 108 8.41 8.60 1.37
CA ALA A 108 8.99 9.30 2.52
C ALA A 108 8.12 10.49 2.97
N THR A 109 7.58 11.26 2.03
CA THR A 109 6.70 12.39 2.35
C THR A 109 5.38 11.95 2.98
N GLU A 110 4.82 10.83 2.52
CA GLU A 110 3.61 10.22 3.09
C GLU A 110 3.85 9.77 4.54
N ARG A 111 4.98 9.09 4.81
CA ARG A 111 5.36 8.70 6.18
C ARG A 111 5.50 9.90 7.10
N ARG A 112 6.15 10.97 6.63
CA ARG A 112 6.32 12.22 7.39
C ARG A 112 4.97 12.90 7.67
N ALA A 113 4.06 12.94 6.69
CA ALA A 113 2.74 13.52 6.87
C ALA A 113 1.93 12.73 7.92
N MET A 114 1.94 11.39 7.83
CA MET A 114 1.27 10.53 8.83
C MET A 114 1.85 10.69 10.24
N ALA A 115 3.17 10.85 10.37
CA ALA A 115 3.80 11.10 11.67
C ALA A 115 3.34 12.43 12.26
N ALA A 116 3.34 13.50 11.47
CA ALA A 116 2.89 14.82 11.92
C ALA A 116 1.40 14.84 12.33
N GLU A 117 0.55 14.09 11.61
CA GLU A 117 -0.86 13.93 11.97
C GLU A 117 -1.02 13.23 13.33
N ARG A 118 -0.27 12.14 13.57
CA ARG A 118 -0.27 11.43 14.86
C ARG A 118 0.21 12.31 16.00
N ASP A 119 1.32 13.03 15.81
CA ASP A 119 1.86 13.95 16.81
C ASP A 119 0.84 15.02 17.23
N THR A 120 -0.09 15.39 16.33
CA THR A 120 -1.15 16.35 16.64
C THR A 120 -2.24 15.71 17.49
N VAL A 121 -2.60 14.46 17.23
CA VAL A 121 -3.61 13.70 17.99
C VAL A 121 -3.11 13.40 19.41
N ASP A 122 -1.84 13.01 19.56
CA ASP A 122 -1.26 12.69 20.88
C ASP A 122 -1.13 13.90 21.81
N ARG A 123 -1.24 15.12 21.26
CA ARG A 123 -1.18 16.39 22.02
C ARG A 123 -2.56 16.90 22.47
N LEU A 124 -3.65 16.31 21.98
CA LEU A 124 -5.04 16.66 22.32
C LEU A 124 -5.58 15.75 23.43
#